data_AF-A0AAW8HLI7-F1
#
_entry.id   AF-A0AAW8HLI7-F1
#
_cell.length_a   1.000
_cell.length_b   1.000
_cell.length_c   1.000
_cell.angle_alpha   90.00
_cell.angle_beta   90.00
_cell.angle_gamma   90.00
#
_symmetry.space_group_name_H-M   'P 1'
#
loop_
_entity.id
_entity.type
_entity.pdbx_description
1 polymer ?
#
loop_
_entity_poly.entity_id
_entity_poly.type
_entity_poly.pdbx_seq_one_letter_code
_entity_poly.pdbx_strand_id
1 'polypeptide(L)'
;MSKIDYSDVDTLTWRVDQRLTSRKSLIELRSRFKKLNKTAEVEAITEALNRTEQPAFGIMRQNERLIDKLEVMDASQALELKAAVNMYTEKNRTTHANLQVSVVLAYQGMFEARGVPMDYDETMSFILLNAAEQFERLTGDLPILID
;
A
#
# COMPACT_ATOMS: atom_id res chain seq x y z
N MET A 1 -16.19 11.64 -14.14
CA MET A 1 -14.73 11.51 -13.92
C MET A 1 -14.06 12.72 -14.54
N SER A 2 -13.28 13.49 -13.78
CA SER A 2 -12.50 14.57 -14.38
C SER A 2 -11.47 13.98 -15.35
N LYS A 3 -11.14 14.74 -16.40
CA LYS A 3 -10.13 14.35 -17.38
C LYS A 3 -8.77 14.34 -16.66
N ILE A 4 -8.03 13.23 -16.75
CA ILE A 4 -6.67 13.13 -16.19
C ILE A 4 -5.80 14.15 -16.92
N ASP A 5 -5.14 15.01 -16.14
CA ASP A 5 -4.08 15.86 -16.65
C ASP A 5 -2.79 15.04 -16.71
N TYR A 6 -2.33 14.76 -17.93
CA TYR A 6 -1.10 14.00 -18.17
C TYR A 6 0.16 14.90 -18.21
N SER A 7 0.00 16.20 -17.98
CA SER A 7 1.12 17.13 -17.78
C SER A 7 1.46 17.36 -16.30
N ASP A 8 0.65 16.83 -15.37
CA ASP A 8 0.89 16.89 -13.94
C ASP A 8 1.65 15.66 -13.44
N VAL A 9 2.91 15.87 -13.07
CA VAL A 9 3.81 14.84 -12.53
C VAL A 9 3.26 14.23 -11.25
N ASP A 10 2.75 15.04 -10.33
CA ASP A 10 2.36 14.58 -8.99
C ASP A 10 1.09 13.72 -9.08
N THR A 11 0.13 14.13 -9.92
CA THR A 11 -1.03 13.29 -10.25
C THR A 11 -0.60 11.95 -10.84
N LEU A 12 0.35 11.93 -11.78
CA LEU A 12 0.81 10.68 -12.41
C LEU A 12 1.55 9.78 -11.42
N THR A 13 2.44 10.33 -10.60
CA THR A 13 3.16 9.61 -9.55
C THR A 13 2.20 9.03 -8.52
N TRP A 14 1.25 9.83 -8.02
CA TRP A 14 0.23 9.37 -7.07
C TRP A 14 -0.60 8.22 -7.67
N ARG A 15 -1.01 8.31 -8.93
CA ARG A 15 -1.77 7.24 -9.59
C ARG A 15 -0.99 5.93 -9.71
N VAL A 16 0.33 5.99 -9.89
CA VAL A 16 1.18 4.79 -9.88
C VAL A 16 1.27 4.21 -8.47
N ASP A 17 1.55 5.06 -7.47
CA ASP A 17 1.62 4.66 -6.06
C ASP A 17 0.31 4.00 -5.60
N GLN A 18 -0.84 4.52 -6.04
CA GLN A 18 -2.18 4.00 -5.75
C GLN A 18 -2.67 2.89 -6.70
N ARG A 19 -1.81 2.39 -7.59
CA ARG A 19 -2.14 1.32 -8.57
C ARG A 19 -3.33 1.64 -9.49
N LEU A 20 -3.68 2.91 -9.63
CA LEU A 20 -4.70 3.43 -10.56
C LEU A 20 -4.17 3.53 -12.00
N THR A 21 -2.85 3.43 -12.17
CA THR A 21 -2.18 3.25 -13.45
C THR A 21 -0.90 2.44 -13.25
N SER A 22 -0.45 1.74 -14.30
CA SER A 22 0.81 1.01 -14.25
C SER A 22 1.94 1.80 -14.92
N ARG A 23 3.18 1.56 -14.49
CA ARG A 23 4.38 2.09 -15.18
C ARG A 23 4.38 1.70 -16.67
N LYS A 24 3.95 0.48 -17.00
CA LYS A 24 3.81 0.00 -18.38
C LYS A 24 2.85 0.88 -19.18
N SER A 25 1.66 1.17 -18.62
CA SER A 25 0.67 2.04 -19.26
C SER A 25 1.21 3.45 -19.49
N LEU A 26 1.97 4.00 -18.54
CA LEU A 26 2.63 5.30 -18.69
C LEU A 26 3.69 5.27 -19.81
N ILE A 27 4.49 4.21 -19.92
CA ILE A 27 5.47 4.05 -21.01
C ILE A 27 4.78 4.04 -22.38
N GLU A 28 3.68 3.31 -22.52
CA GLU A 28 2.87 3.27 -23.75
C GLU A 28 2.27 4.64 -24.09
N LEU A 29 1.71 5.34 -23.10
CA LEU A 29 1.16 6.69 -23.25
C LEU A 29 2.22 7.70 -23.67
N ARG A 30 3.40 7.66 -23.04
CA ARG A 30 4.55 8.50 -23.43
C ARG A 30 4.93 8.29 -24.89
N SER A 31 4.98 7.05 -25.36
CA SER A 31 5.26 6.74 -26.76
C SER A 31 4.22 7.34 -27.72
N ARG A 32 2.93 7.31 -27.34
CA ARG A 32 1.85 7.93 -28.12
C ARG A 32 1.98 9.46 -28.14
N PHE A 33 2.24 10.10 -26.99
CA PHE A 33 2.38 11.55 -26.92
C PHE A 33 3.61 12.08 -27.66
N LYS A 34 4.71 11.31 -27.72
CA LYS A 34 5.84 11.61 -28.60
C LYS A 34 5.43 11.72 -30.07
N LYS A 35 4.59 10.79 -30.56
CA LYS A 35 4.09 10.82 -31.95
C LYS A 35 3.14 11.99 -32.23
N LEU A 36 2.52 12.55 -31.19
CA LEU A 36 1.59 13.67 -31.27
C LEU A 36 2.25 15.03 -30.97
N ASN A 37 3.58 15.09 -30.81
CA ASN A 37 4.34 16.29 -30.44
C ASN A 37 3.83 16.98 -29.15
N LYS A 38 3.33 16.19 -28.20
CA LYS A 38 2.86 16.63 -26.89
C LYS A 38 4.02 16.65 -25.87
N THR A 39 4.88 17.67 -25.97
CA THR A 39 6.15 17.72 -25.23
C THR A 39 5.96 17.75 -23.71
N ALA A 40 5.04 18.58 -23.22
CA ALA A 40 4.76 18.72 -21.79
C ALA A 40 4.34 17.38 -21.15
N GLU A 41 3.43 16.64 -21.80
CA GLU A 41 3.00 15.34 -21.28
C GLU A 41 4.10 14.27 -21.39
N VAL A 42 4.98 14.35 -22.40
CA VAL A 42 6.12 13.43 -22.52
C VAL A 42 7.13 13.65 -21.39
N GLU A 43 7.41 14.91 -21.06
CA GLU A 43 8.30 15.29 -19.96
C GLU A 43 7.70 14.87 -18.62
N ALA A 44 6.43 15.21 -18.37
CA ALA A 44 5.74 14.86 -17.13
C ALA A 44 5.68 13.35 -16.88
N ILE A 45 5.35 12.56 -17.91
CA ILE A 45 5.34 11.09 -17.78
C ILE A 45 6.77 10.55 -17.55
N THR A 46 7.78 11.14 -18.19
CA THR A 46 9.17 10.70 -17.98
C THR A 46 9.60 10.94 -16.54
N GLU A 47 9.29 12.11 -16.00
CA GLU A 47 9.58 12.43 -14.60
C GLU A 47 8.81 11.53 -13.63
N ALA A 48 7.51 11.31 -13.86
CA ALA A 48 6.71 10.40 -13.03
C ALA A 48 7.26 8.97 -13.04
N LEU A 49 7.77 8.50 -14.19
CA LEU A 49 8.45 7.21 -14.30
C LEU A 49 9.78 7.18 -13.55
N ASN A 50 10.54 8.28 -13.50
CA ASN A 50 11.77 8.35 -12.71
C ASN A 50 11.45 8.30 -11.21
N ARG A 51 10.48 9.10 -10.75
CA ARG A 51 10.06 9.15 -9.33
C ARG A 51 9.52 7.81 -8.81
N THR A 52 8.93 7.01 -9.68
CA THR A 52 8.31 5.72 -9.34
C THR A 52 9.20 4.53 -9.69
N GLU A 53 10.48 4.76 -9.99
CA GLU A 53 11.42 3.69 -10.34
C GLU A 53 11.77 2.81 -9.14
N GLN A 54 11.95 3.42 -7.96
CA GLN A 54 12.33 2.70 -6.74
C GLN A 54 11.18 2.68 -5.73
N PRO A 55 10.75 1.49 -5.27
CA PRO A 55 9.68 1.35 -4.27
C PRO A 55 9.94 2.13 -2.97
N ALA A 56 11.20 2.21 -2.54
CA ALA A 56 11.60 2.94 -1.34
C ALA A 56 11.18 4.43 -1.38
N PHE A 57 11.27 5.08 -2.54
CA PHE A 57 10.79 6.46 -2.69
C PHE A 57 9.26 6.55 -2.65
N GLY A 58 8.55 5.50 -3.07
CA GLY A 58 7.10 5.38 -2.87
C GLY A 58 6.74 5.40 -1.39
N ILE A 59 7.48 4.67 -0.56
CA ILE A 59 7.28 4.64 0.90
C ILE A 59 7.49 6.03 1.51
N MET A 60 8.55 6.74 1.10
CA MET A 60 8.81 8.10 1.59
C MET A 60 7.66 9.05 1.24
N ARG A 61 7.19 9.06 -0.01
CA ARG A 61 6.04 9.86 -0.44
C ARG A 61 4.76 9.47 0.29
N GLN A 62 4.54 8.18 0.54
CA GLN A 62 3.41 7.73 1.34
C GLN A 62 3.50 8.28 2.76
N ASN A 63 4.65 8.18 3.43
CA ASN A 63 4.83 8.69 4.78
C ASN A 63 4.58 10.20 4.86
N GLU A 64 5.05 10.98 3.89
CA GLU A 64 4.76 12.42 3.80
C GLU A 64 3.25 12.69 3.74
N ARG A 65 2.53 11.98 2.86
CA ARG A 65 1.06 12.11 2.77
C ARG A 65 0.33 11.66 4.04
N LEU A 66 0.84 10.65 4.74
CA LEU A 66 0.25 10.17 5.99
C LEU A 66 0.42 11.20 7.11
N ILE A 67 1.59 11.84 7.20
CA ILE A 67 1.85 12.89 8.20
C ILE A 67 0.86 14.04 8.04
N ASP A 68 0.55 14.43 6.81
CA ASP A 68 -0.38 15.52 6.54
C ASP A 68 -1.85 15.17 6.83
N LYS A 69 -2.19 13.87 6.82
CA LYS A 69 -3.58 13.37 6.95
C LYS A 69 -3.95 12.89 8.34
N LEU A 70 -2.97 12.40 9.10
CA LEU A 70 -3.22 11.71 10.36
C LEU A 70 -3.04 12.66 11.54
N GLU A 71 -4.02 12.66 12.44
CA GLU A 71 -3.90 13.36 13.71
C GLU A 71 -2.85 12.67 14.59
N VAL A 72 -1.98 13.48 15.19
CA VAL A 72 -0.95 12.98 16.10
C VAL A 72 -1.62 12.51 17.38
N MET A 73 -1.45 11.23 17.72
CA MET A 73 -1.89 10.68 19.00
C MET A 73 -1.19 11.41 20.16
N ASP A 74 -1.93 11.68 21.24
CA ASP A 74 -1.31 12.14 22.47
C ASP A 74 -0.43 11.03 23.11
N ALA A 75 0.40 11.42 24.08
CA ALA A 75 1.34 10.49 24.70
C ALA A 75 0.66 9.31 25.43
N SER A 76 -0.52 9.52 26.01
CA SER A 76 -1.28 8.47 26.70
C SER A 76 -1.84 7.48 25.67
N GLN A 77 -2.51 7.98 24.64
CA GLN A 77 -3.05 7.17 23.54
C GLN A 77 -1.96 6.33 22.86
N ALA A 78 -0.82 6.96 22.57
CA ALA A 78 0.32 6.28 21.96
C ALA A 78 0.91 5.19 22.88
N LEU A 79 0.95 5.43 24.19
CA LEU A 79 1.43 4.46 25.17
C LEU A 79 0.47 3.27 25.31
N GLU A 80 -0.84 3.54 25.41
CA GLU A 80 -1.88 2.51 25.49
C GLU A 80 -1.85 1.59 24.27
N LEU A 81 -1.80 2.17 23.06
CA LEU A 81 -1.69 1.40 21.82
C LEU A 81 -0.42 0.54 21.80
N LYS A 82 0.74 1.12 22.14
CA LYS A 82 2.01 0.39 22.18
C LYS A 82 1.97 -0.76 23.20
N ALA A 83 1.39 -0.55 24.37
CA ALA A 83 1.25 -1.57 25.39
C ALA A 83 0.37 -2.73 24.89
N ALA A 84 -0.80 -2.43 24.34
CA ALA A 84 -1.72 -3.42 23.80
C ALA A 84 -1.09 -4.25 22.67
N VAL A 85 -0.39 -3.61 21.73
CA VAL A 85 0.31 -4.31 20.64
C VAL A 85 1.46 -5.16 21.18
N ASN A 86 2.27 -4.61 22.10
CA ASN A 86 3.43 -5.31 22.65
C ASN A 86 3.07 -6.64 23.31
N MET A 87 1.90 -6.74 23.95
CA MET A 87 1.41 -8.00 24.56
C MET A 87 1.40 -9.19 23.58
N TYR A 88 1.21 -8.93 22.28
CA TYR A 88 1.10 -9.97 21.25
C TYR A 88 2.30 -10.06 20.31
N THR A 89 3.37 -9.30 20.57
CA THR A 89 4.60 -9.36 19.79
C THR A 89 5.42 -10.62 20.09
N GLU A 90 6.28 -11.02 19.15
CA GLU A 90 7.14 -12.20 19.30
C GLU A 90 8.01 -12.17 20.57
N LYS A 91 8.46 -10.97 20.99
CA LYS A 91 9.25 -10.78 22.21
C LYS A 91 8.54 -11.24 23.49
N ASN A 92 7.20 -11.22 23.50
CA ASN A 92 6.38 -11.60 24.66
C ASN A 92 5.67 -12.96 24.48
N ARG A 93 6.06 -13.74 23.45
CA ARG A 93 5.46 -15.03 23.12
C ARG A 93 5.57 -16.09 24.23
N THR A 94 6.54 -15.97 25.13
CA THR A 94 6.67 -16.87 26.30
C THR A 94 5.60 -16.60 27.36
N THR A 95 5.00 -15.41 27.34
CA THR A 95 3.97 -14.98 28.31
C THR A 95 2.57 -14.96 27.67
N HIS A 96 2.48 -14.89 26.34
CA HIS A 96 1.22 -14.79 25.60
C HIS A 96 1.17 -15.70 24.37
N ALA A 97 -0.04 -16.12 23.98
CA ALA A 97 -0.25 -16.90 22.77
C ALA A 97 0.24 -16.14 21.53
N ASN A 98 0.78 -16.88 20.55
CA ASN A 98 1.21 -16.28 19.29
C ASN A 98 -0.02 -15.89 18.45
N LEU A 99 -0.44 -14.63 18.58
CA LEU A 99 -1.63 -14.10 17.92
C LEU A 99 -1.57 -14.27 16.40
N GLN A 100 -0.41 -14.03 15.78
CA GLN A 100 -0.25 -14.18 14.33
C GLN A 100 -0.58 -15.61 13.88
N VAL A 101 0.04 -16.61 14.52
CA VAL A 101 -0.20 -18.03 14.18
C VAL A 101 -1.65 -18.41 14.47
N SER A 102 -2.21 -17.97 15.61
CA SER A 102 -3.60 -18.25 15.97
C SER A 102 -4.60 -17.69 14.94
N VAL A 103 -4.37 -16.47 14.45
CA VAL A 103 -5.20 -15.85 13.41
C VAL A 103 -5.09 -16.62 12.10
N VAL A 104 -3.88 -16.96 11.66
CA VAL A 104 -3.69 -17.72 10.40
C VAL A 104 -4.41 -19.07 10.46
N LEU A 105 -4.22 -19.84 11.55
CA LEU A 105 -4.88 -21.14 11.72
C LEU A 105 -6.41 -21.02 11.74
N ALA A 106 -6.96 -19.96 12.37
CA ALA A 106 -8.39 -19.71 12.37
C ALA A 106 -8.93 -19.45 10.95
N TYR A 107 -8.21 -18.66 10.14
CA TYR A 107 -8.58 -18.45 8.74
C TYR A 107 -8.44 -19.72 7.90
N GLN A 108 -7.39 -20.52 8.10
CA GLN A 108 -7.25 -21.82 7.42
C GLN A 108 -8.44 -22.73 7.72
N GLY A 109 -8.84 -22.85 9.00
CA GLY A 109 -10.02 -23.63 9.37
C GLY A 109 -11.33 -23.08 8.76
N MET A 110 -11.47 -21.76 8.66
CA MET A 110 -12.60 -21.12 7.98
C MET A 110 -12.62 -21.46 6.48
N PHE A 111 -11.47 -21.44 5.82
CA PHE A 111 -11.33 -21.77 4.40
C PHE A 111 -11.59 -23.25 4.11
N GLU A 112 -11.07 -24.13 4.97
CA GLU A 112 -11.36 -25.56 4.93
C GLU A 112 -12.86 -25.84 5.10
N ALA A 113 -13.51 -25.20 6.06
CA ALA A 113 -14.96 -25.32 6.27
C ALA A 113 -15.80 -24.81 5.08
N ARG A 114 -15.22 -23.96 4.22
CA ARG A 114 -15.84 -23.49 2.97
C ARG A 114 -15.49 -24.35 1.75
N GLY A 115 -14.70 -25.42 1.94
CA GLY A 115 -14.28 -26.31 0.85
C GLY A 115 -13.18 -25.74 -0.04
N VAL A 116 -12.46 -24.71 0.42
CA VAL A 116 -11.36 -24.07 -0.31
C VAL A 116 -10.13 -24.06 0.60
N PRO A 117 -9.51 -25.22 0.90
CA PRO A 117 -8.35 -25.28 1.79
C PRO A 117 -7.22 -24.42 1.22
N MET A 118 -6.61 -23.60 2.08
CA MET A 118 -5.49 -22.73 1.75
C MET A 118 -4.29 -23.07 2.61
N ASP A 119 -3.10 -23.01 2.02
CA ASP A 119 -1.86 -23.11 2.78
C ASP A 119 -1.60 -21.84 3.61
N TYR A 120 -0.46 -21.84 4.32
CA TYR A 120 -0.09 -20.72 5.18
C TYR A 120 0.14 -19.42 4.38
N ASP A 121 0.81 -19.51 3.23
CA ASP A 121 1.18 -18.34 2.43
C ASP A 121 -0.04 -17.75 1.71
N GLU A 122 -0.93 -18.61 1.21
CA GLU A 122 -2.23 -18.22 0.64
C GLU A 122 -3.11 -17.53 1.69
N THR A 123 -3.20 -18.11 2.89
CA THR A 123 -3.99 -17.55 3.99
C THR A 123 -3.41 -16.23 4.48
N MET A 124 -2.07 -16.16 4.63
CA MET A 124 -1.39 -14.94 5.01
C MET A 124 -1.59 -13.84 3.96
N SER A 125 -1.49 -14.19 2.68
CA SER A 125 -1.76 -13.26 1.58
C SER A 125 -3.18 -12.70 1.64
N PHE A 126 -4.18 -13.54 1.90
CA PHE A 126 -5.56 -13.09 2.11
C PHE A 126 -5.69 -12.12 3.30
N ILE A 127 -5.07 -12.43 4.44
CA ILE A 127 -5.09 -11.57 5.63
C ILE A 127 -4.44 -10.21 5.31
N LEU A 128 -3.29 -10.20 4.64
CA LEU A 128 -2.56 -8.98 4.27
C LEU A 128 -3.34 -8.14 3.24
N LEU A 129 -4.09 -8.76 2.33
CA LEU A 129 -5.00 -8.05 1.43
C LEU A 129 -6.10 -7.31 2.20
N ASN A 130 -6.72 -7.96 3.18
CA ASN A 130 -7.72 -7.31 4.04
C ASN A 130 -7.10 -6.19 4.90
N ALA A 131 -5.88 -6.39 5.39
CA ALA A 131 -5.15 -5.36 6.14
C ALA A 131 -4.81 -4.15 5.25
N ALA A 132 -4.44 -4.38 3.99
CA ALA A 132 -4.19 -3.31 3.02
C ALA A 132 -5.47 -2.51 2.71
N GLU A 133 -6.62 -3.18 2.56
CA GLU A 133 -7.92 -2.50 2.41
C GLU A 133 -8.27 -1.69 3.67
N GLN A 134 -8.05 -2.24 4.86
CA GLN A 134 -8.26 -1.50 6.10
C GLN A 134 -7.37 -0.27 6.20
N PHE A 135 -6.09 -0.39 5.81
CA PHE A 135 -5.16 0.71 5.77
C PHE A 135 -5.62 1.82 4.79
N GLU A 136 -6.07 1.45 3.60
CA GLU A 136 -6.65 2.40 2.64
C GLU A 136 -7.90 3.10 3.20
N ARG A 137 -8.81 2.36 3.85
CA ARG A 137 -10.00 2.97 4.48
C ARG A 137 -9.63 3.99 5.56
N LEU A 138 -8.55 3.75 6.31
CA LEU A 138 -8.11 4.65 7.40
C LEU A 138 -7.34 5.87 6.88
N THR A 139 -6.58 5.73 5.80
CA THR A 139 -5.58 6.72 5.37
C THR A 139 -5.89 7.37 4.00
N GLY A 140 -6.79 6.77 3.23
CA GLY A 140 -7.02 7.10 1.83
C GLY A 140 -5.87 6.72 0.90
N ASP A 141 -4.90 5.93 1.36
CA ASP A 141 -3.73 5.47 0.60
C ASP A 141 -3.62 3.94 0.66
N LEU A 142 -3.39 3.27 -0.47
CA LEU A 142 -2.96 1.88 -0.49
C LEU A 142 -1.52 1.73 -0.01
N PRO A 143 -1.15 0.65 0.71
CA PRO A 143 0.25 0.36 1.02
C PRO A 143 1.09 0.24 -0.25
N ILE A 144 2.28 0.85 -0.24
CA ILE A 144 3.27 0.70 -1.32
C ILE A 144 3.80 -0.72 -1.29
N LEU A 145 3.72 -1.42 -2.42
CA LEU A 145 4.34 -2.74 -2.56
C LEU A 145 5.86 -2.59 -2.69
N ILE A 146 6.57 -3.51 -2.04
CA ILE A 146 8.02 -3.63 -2.12
C ILE A 146 8.31 -4.95 -2.81
N ASP A 147 9.10 -4.89 -3.87
CA ASP A 147 9.57 -6.03 -4.65
C ASP A 147 10.99 -6.43 -4.22
#